data_AF-A0A7S4BAU3-F1
#
_entry.id   AF-A0A7S4BAU3-F1
#
_cell.length_a   1.000
_cell.length_b   1.000
_cell.length_c   1.000
_cell.angle_alpha   90.00
_cell.angle_beta   90.00
_cell.angle_gamma   90.00
#
_symmetry.space_group_name_H-M   'P 1'
#
loop_
_entity.id
_entity.type
_entity.pdbx_description
1 polymer ?
#
loop_
_entity_poly.entity_id
_entity_poly.type
_entity_poly.pdbx_seq_one_letter_code
_entity_poly.pdbx_strand_id
1 'polypeptide(L)'
;ELLGLNAPGAEAKWVQPVSSLSAQITESSEVQSFLETAAVSALRISGTVGGGGSPRTLQISTNVSIASDFDVGVIFTKTTSDQITAENVADVVLVTSLNGSPLQALQLALQQMYGPILLEKTKEGASKLDPKTESAFEALKLAISSAVQRGGTAGRGGLSEEDVSGILTPFDECEHWRLLAMQGSGRDRARAEEIWSALMPVREKLEVLHTLPLPETSELVEQMQDVLDALYRCNFKESRMTHLMFITGAALDSYVKMHLTKLKIWGDPYRKVSKAIRDMQQLVLLWVESTSRLTTQFWVGGWRGGHFHDENLARLLKRLSEILALRTVHHLLTSLFSQRELQQANAASIFDPFEQIDVLHHSAYSQTQWETATKQYALSMAPIERDVARKLISKLST
;
A
#
# COMPACT_ATOMS: atom_id res chain seq x y z
N GLU A 1 23.68 3.99 -3.74
CA GLU A 1 22.27 3.95 -4.23
C GLU A 1 21.28 3.52 -3.16
N LEU A 2 21.53 2.48 -2.35
CA LEU A 2 20.60 2.03 -1.29
C LEU A 2 20.30 3.08 -0.19
N LEU A 3 21.22 4.00 0.11
CA LEU A 3 21.01 5.11 1.06
C LEU A 3 20.35 6.35 0.42
N GLY A 4 19.93 6.27 -0.85
CA GLY A 4 19.57 7.43 -1.62
C GLY A 4 18.53 7.14 -2.68
N LEU A 5 17.27 7.01 -2.27
CA LEU A 5 16.11 7.42 -3.06
C LEU A 5 15.04 7.99 -2.12
N ASN A 6 14.86 9.31 -2.22
CA ASN A 6 13.69 10.11 -1.81
C ASN A 6 12.73 9.49 -0.77
N ALA A 7 12.98 9.77 0.51
CA ALA A 7 11.89 9.83 1.48
C ALA A 7 11.06 11.09 1.16
N PRO A 8 9.75 10.99 0.87
CA PRO A 8 8.93 12.17 0.64
C PRO A 8 8.72 12.90 1.96
N GLY A 9 9.31 14.09 2.10
CA GLY A 9 9.02 14.98 3.24
C GLY A 9 10.18 15.80 3.82
N ALA A 10 11.44 15.54 3.45
CA ALA A 10 12.57 16.35 3.91
C ALA A 10 13.60 16.57 2.80
N GLU A 11 13.71 17.82 2.31
CA GLU A 11 14.76 18.26 1.38
C GLU A 11 16.14 18.35 2.06
N ALA A 12 16.59 17.29 2.74
CA ALA A 12 17.96 17.19 3.24
C ALA A 12 18.85 16.56 2.15
N LYS A 13 19.37 17.38 1.23
CA LYS A 13 20.34 16.95 0.22
C LYS A 13 21.67 16.57 0.89
N TRP A 14 22.25 15.44 0.48
CA TRP A 14 23.63 15.10 0.81
C TRP A 14 24.55 16.19 0.23
N VAL A 15 25.42 16.79 1.06
CA VAL A 15 26.30 17.89 0.62
C VAL A 15 27.51 17.40 -0.17
N GLN A 16 27.86 16.11 -0.07
CA GLN A 16 29.00 15.54 -0.77
C GLN A 16 28.56 14.72 -2.01
N PRO A 17 29.32 14.76 -3.12
CA PRO A 17 29.04 13.93 -4.28
C PRO A 17 29.19 12.44 -3.94
N VAL A 18 28.44 11.58 -4.65
CA VAL A 18 28.41 10.12 -4.45
C VAL A 18 29.82 9.50 -4.55
N SER A 19 30.71 10.10 -5.35
CA SER A 19 32.12 9.71 -5.45
C SER A 19 32.91 9.92 -4.16
N SER A 20 32.65 11.00 -3.42
CA SER A 20 33.31 11.26 -2.13
C SER A 20 32.77 10.36 -1.02
N LEU A 21 31.47 10.03 -1.05
CA LEU A 21 30.86 9.12 -0.09
C LEU A 21 31.32 7.67 -0.32
N SER A 22 31.46 7.24 -1.57
CA SER A 22 32.02 5.92 -1.90
C SER A 22 33.50 5.80 -1.53
N ALA A 23 34.29 6.85 -1.70
CA ALA A 23 35.67 6.90 -1.22
C ALA A 23 35.74 6.75 0.31
N GLN A 24 34.92 7.48 1.08
CA GLN A 24 34.84 7.34 2.55
C GLN A 24 34.46 5.93 3.02
N ILE A 25 33.57 5.25 2.29
CA ILE A 25 33.20 3.86 2.61
C ILE A 25 34.34 2.90 2.29
N THR A 26 35.04 3.11 1.17
CA THR A 26 36.14 2.23 0.72
C THR A 26 37.40 2.39 1.58
N GLU A 27 37.66 3.60 2.08
CA GLU A 27 38.81 3.94 2.93
C GLU A 27 38.58 3.68 4.42
N SER A 28 37.37 3.27 4.82
CA SER A 28 37.02 3.02 6.23
C SER A 28 37.66 1.74 6.76
N SER A 29 38.38 1.88 7.87
CA SER A 29 39.02 0.77 8.59
C SER A 29 38.03 -0.27 9.10
N GLU A 30 36.79 0.15 9.35
CA GLU A 30 35.67 -0.65 9.81
C GLU A 30 35.14 -1.57 8.71
N VAL A 31 35.13 -1.08 7.47
CA VAL A 31 34.76 -1.89 6.29
C VAL A 31 35.85 -2.94 6.02
N GLN A 32 37.12 -2.55 6.08
CA GLN A 32 38.24 -3.49 5.94
C GLN A 32 38.22 -4.57 7.04
N SER A 33 37.97 -4.17 8.29
CA SER A 33 37.82 -5.10 9.40
C SER A 33 36.64 -6.06 9.20
N PHE A 34 35.51 -5.57 8.69
CA PHE A 34 34.38 -6.43 8.33
C PHE A 34 34.73 -7.41 7.20
N LEU A 35 35.47 -7.02 6.17
CA LEU A 35 35.81 -7.92 5.07
C LEU A 35 36.83 -9.00 5.48
N GLU A 36 37.86 -8.63 6.25
CA GLU A 36 39.02 -9.47 6.51
C GLU A 36 38.95 -10.26 7.83
N THR A 37 38.25 -9.72 8.84
CA THR A 37 38.23 -10.31 10.19
C THR A 37 37.02 -11.22 10.36
N ALA A 38 37.26 -12.51 10.62
CA ALA A 38 36.20 -13.50 10.88
C ALA A 38 35.38 -13.20 12.15
N ALA A 39 35.98 -12.53 13.14
CA ALA A 39 35.32 -12.16 14.39
C ALA A 39 34.31 -11.01 14.25
N VAL A 40 34.41 -10.21 13.18
CA VAL A 40 33.48 -9.11 12.92
C VAL A 40 32.32 -9.64 12.08
N SER A 41 31.18 -9.84 12.74
CA SER A 41 29.98 -10.41 12.13
C SER A 41 29.01 -9.37 11.57
N ALA A 42 29.15 -8.10 11.95
CA ALA A 42 28.23 -7.05 11.54
C ALA A 42 28.94 -5.72 11.24
N LEU A 43 28.40 -4.99 10.27
CA LEU A 43 28.82 -3.66 9.86
C LEU A 43 27.58 -2.79 9.68
N ARG A 44 27.54 -1.66 10.38
CA ARG A 44 26.49 -0.65 10.28
C ARG A 44 27.01 0.53 9.47
N ILE A 45 26.21 0.97 8.50
CA ILE A 45 26.40 2.24 7.79
C ILE A 45 25.12 3.05 7.96
N SER A 46 25.18 4.21 8.61
CA SER A 46 24.01 5.08 8.79
C SER A 46 24.28 6.54 8.43
N GLY A 47 23.24 7.21 7.93
CA GLY A 47 23.22 8.65 7.73
C GLY A 47 22.49 9.34 8.88
N THR A 48 23.17 10.28 9.54
CA THR A 48 22.55 11.14 10.56
C THR A 48 22.30 12.53 9.98
N VAL A 49 21.09 13.06 10.14
CA VAL A 49 20.78 14.47 9.86
C VAL A 49 21.15 15.26 11.10
N GLY A 50 22.12 16.18 11.00
CA GLY A 50 22.41 17.06 12.11
C GLY A 50 21.25 18.04 12.33
N GLY A 51 20.89 18.29 13.59
CA GLY A 51 19.86 19.27 13.92
C GLY A 51 20.18 20.66 13.36
N GLY A 52 19.16 21.40 12.92
CA GLY A 52 19.29 22.80 12.49
C GLY A 52 19.83 23.02 11.08
N GLY A 53 19.45 22.20 10.10
CA GLY A 53 19.83 22.41 8.69
C GLY A 53 21.29 22.06 8.38
N SER A 54 21.96 21.30 9.25
CA SER A 54 23.31 20.78 8.98
C SER A 54 23.27 19.54 8.09
N PRO A 55 24.32 19.31 7.29
CA PRO A 55 24.31 18.28 6.26
C PRO A 55 24.34 16.86 6.84
N ARG A 56 23.80 15.90 6.07
CA ARG A 56 23.85 14.48 6.39
C ARG A 56 25.31 13.99 6.51
N THR A 57 25.66 13.41 7.65
CA THR A 57 26.98 12.79 7.87
C THR A 57 26.89 11.27 7.87
N LEU A 58 27.84 10.60 7.22
CA LEU A 58 27.96 9.14 7.25
C LEU A 58 28.66 8.70 8.53
N GLN A 59 28.08 7.70 9.20
CA GLN A 59 28.69 6.98 10.30
C GLN A 59 28.81 5.50 9.94
N ILE A 60 30.03 4.96 10.03
CA ILE A 60 30.35 3.56 9.79
C ILE A 60 30.83 2.97 11.12
N SER A 61 30.28 1.84 11.54
CA SER A 61 30.68 1.17 12.78
C SER A 61 30.51 -0.34 12.68
N THR A 62 31.45 -1.09 13.25
CA THR A 62 31.35 -2.55 13.42
C THR A 62 30.53 -2.95 14.65
N ASN A 63 30.16 -1.99 15.51
CA ASN A 63 29.30 -2.25 16.65
C ASN A 63 27.85 -1.91 16.28
N VAL A 64 26.96 -2.89 16.42
CA VAL A 64 25.51 -2.68 16.27
C VAL A 64 24.94 -2.06 17.55
N SER A 65 25.57 -1.00 18.06
CA SER A 65 25.02 -0.18 19.13
C SER A 65 24.08 0.84 18.49
N ILE A 66 22.80 0.75 18.84
CA ILE A 66 21.76 1.63 18.32
C ILE A 66 21.72 2.88 19.21
N ALA A 67 22.62 3.83 18.98
CA ALA A 67 22.39 5.20 19.44
C ALA A 67 21.16 5.75 18.70
N SER A 68 20.27 6.40 19.44
CA SER A 68 18.86 6.67 19.11
C SER A 68 18.57 7.59 17.92
N ASP A 69 19.58 8.08 17.21
CA ASP A 69 19.41 9.17 16.24
C ASP A 69 19.98 8.79 14.86
N PHE A 70 19.34 7.86 14.14
CA PHE A 70 19.63 7.64 12.72
C PHE A 70 18.35 7.65 11.89
N ASP A 71 18.36 8.37 10.77
CA ASP A 71 17.22 8.47 9.86
C ASP A 71 17.12 7.25 8.94
N VAL A 72 18.27 6.89 8.35
CA VAL A 72 18.40 5.79 7.39
C VAL A 72 19.72 5.09 7.65
N GLY A 73 19.68 3.78 7.81
CA GLY A 73 20.85 2.94 8.00
C GLY A 73 20.73 1.61 7.28
N VAL A 74 21.86 1.00 6.99
CA VAL A 74 21.97 -0.35 6.45
C VAL A 74 22.91 -1.13 7.35
N ILE A 75 22.47 -2.32 7.77
CA ILE A 75 23.28 -3.28 8.50
C ILE A 75 23.62 -4.42 7.57
N PHE A 76 24.91 -4.68 7.43
CA PHE A 76 25.47 -5.85 6.77
C PHE A 76 25.81 -6.86 7.85
N THR A 77 25.31 -8.08 7.74
CA THR A 77 25.58 -9.17 8.69
C THR A 77 26.13 -10.36 7.92
N LYS A 78 27.20 -10.97 8.45
CA LYS A 78 27.74 -12.21 7.90
C LYS A 78 26.90 -13.41 8.31
N THR A 79 26.57 -14.26 7.35
CA THR A 79 25.90 -15.54 7.59
C THR A 79 26.89 -16.66 7.93
N THR A 80 28.14 -16.55 7.46
CA THR A 80 29.24 -17.49 7.77
C THR A 80 30.48 -16.75 8.28
N SER A 81 31.38 -17.47 8.98
CA SER A 81 32.63 -16.90 9.52
C SER A 81 33.75 -16.79 8.49
N ASP A 82 33.46 -17.02 7.21
CA ASP A 82 34.46 -17.01 6.15
C ASP A 82 34.83 -15.58 5.72
N GLN A 83 36.00 -15.45 5.09
CA GLN A 83 36.43 -14.19 4.50
C GLN A 83 35.54 -13.85 3.31
N ILE A 84 35.18 -12.57 3.20
CA ILE A 84 34.33 -12.08 2.11
C ILE A 84 35.19 -11.85 0.87
N THR A 85 34.93 -12.60 -0.21
CA THR A 85 35.56 -12.47 -1.53
C THR A 85 34.53 -11.94 -2.54
N ALA A 86 34.98 -11.36 -3.66
CA ALA A 86 34.09 -10.81 -4.69
C ALA A 86 33.05 -11.82 -5.24
N GLU A 87 33.34 -13.12 -5.13
CA GLU A 87 32.46 -14.20 -5.60
C GLU A 87 31.44 -14.64 -4.54
N ASN A 88 31.72 -14.46 -3.23
CA ASN A 88 30.87 -14.96 -2.14
C ASN A 88 30.04 -13.87 -1.44
N VAL A 89 30.26 -12.59 -1.73
CA VAL A 89 29.61 -11.46 -1.04
C VAL A 89 28.08 -11.59 -1.04
N ALA A 90 27.50 -11.97 -2.17
CA ALA A 90 26.05 -12.04 -2.34
C ALA A 90 25.40 -13.15 -1.49
N ASP A 91 26.13 -14.23 -1.21
CA ASP A 91 25.63 -15.39 -0.46
C ASP A 91 25.95 -15.29 1.04
N VAL A 92 27.05 -14.63 1.38
CA VAL A 92 27.57 -14.54 2.75
C VAL A 92 27.04 -13.30 3.49
N VAL A 93 26.60 -12.26 2.78
CA VAL A 93 26.19 -10.98 3.38
C VAL A 93 24.68 -10.79 3.34
N LEU A 94 24.05 -10.77 4.51
CA LEU A 94 22.68 -10.33 4.68
C LEU A 94 22.63 -8.81 4.83
N VAL A 95 21.83 -8.16 4.00
CA VAL A 95 21.62 -6.70 4.04
C VAL A 95 20.27 -6.40 4.66
N THR A 96 20.27 -5.68 5.78
CA THR A 96 19.05 -5.20 6.44
C THR A 96 19.01 -3.68 6.39
N SER A 97 18.00 -3.13 5.70
CA SER A 97 17.75 -1.69 5.72
C SER A 97 16.95 -1.32 6.98
N LEU A 98 17.39 -0.31 7.70
CA LEU A 98 16.74 0.26 8.86
C LEU A 98 16.37 1.72 8.56
N ASN A 99 15.06 1.98 8.45
CA ASN A 99 14.53 3.33 8.34
C ASN A 99 13.78 3.64 9.65
N GLY A 100 14.17 4.69 10.37
CA GLY A 100 13.51 5.09 11.61
C GLY A 100 13.76 4.15 12.80
N SER A 101 12.71 3.90 13.61
CA SER A 101 12.83 3.15 14.87
C SER A 101 13.19 1.67 14.63
N PRO A 102 14.23 1.12 15.29
CA PRO A 102 14.60 -0.29 15.17
C PRO A 102 13.47 -1.24 15.57
N LEU A 103 12.62 -0.82 16.50
CA LEU A 103 11.50 -1.63 16.98
C LEU A 103 10.40 -1.72 15.91
N GLN A 104 10.17 -0.65 15.16
CA GLN A 104 9.27 -0.64 13.99
C GLN A 104 9.82 -1.46 12.84
N ALA A 105 11.12 -1.34 12.55
CA ALA A 105 11.78 -2.16 11.53
C ALA A 105 11.69 -3.66 11.86
N LEU A 106 11.88 -4.02 13.13
CA LEU A 106 11.70 -5.39 13.60
C LEU A 106 10.24 -5.85 13.50
N GLN A 107 9.28 -5.00 13.88
CA GLN A 107 7.86 -5.32 13.73
C GLN A 107 7.51 -5.61 12.26
N LEU A 108 7.95 -4.77 11.34
CA LEU A 108 7.72 -4.93 9.91
C LEU A 108 8.40 -6.20 9.38
N ALA A 109 9.65 -6.46 9.76
CA ALA A 109 10.34 -7.69 9.36
C ALA A 109 9.61 -8.94 9.86
N LEU A 110 9.15 -8.95 11.12
CA LEU A 110 8.39 -10.06 11.68
C LEU A 110 7.03 -10.24 11.03
N GLN A 111 6.32 -9.15 10.73
CA GLN A 111 4.98 -9.22 10.14
C GLN A 111 5.01 -9.52 8.64
N GLN A 112 5.93 -8.94 7.88
CA GLN A 112 5.91 -8.95 6.41
C GLN A 112 6.88 -9.97 5.80
N MET A 113 8.02 -10.23 6.45
CA MET A 113 9.00 -11.19 5.93
C MET A 113 8.88 -12.55 6.61
N TYR A 114 9.02 -12.58 7.94
CA TYR A 114 9.12 -13.85 8.66
C TYR A 114 7.76 -14.49 8.93
N GLY A 115 6.72 -13.69 9.22
CA GLY A 115 5.38 -14.18 9.52
C GLY A 115 4.81 -15.09 8.43
N PRO A 116 4.69 -14.63 7.17
CA PRO A 116 4.21 -15.47 6.08
C PRO A 116 5.08 -16.71 5.88
N ILE A 117 6.41 -16.59 5.93
CA ILE A 117 7.33 -17.71 5.61
C ILE A 117 7.33 -18.81 6.68
N LEU A 118 7.18 -18.43 7.96
CA LEU A 118 7.29 -19.34 9.09
C LEU A 118 5.94 -19.95 9.49
N LEU A 119 4.84 -19.23 9.27
CA LEU A 119 3.47 -19.66 9.62
C LEU A 119 2.72 -20.30 8.43
N GLU A 120 3.28 -20.23 7.22
CA GLU A 120 2.73 -20.93 6.06
C GLU A 120 2.83 -22.45 6.26
N LYS A 121 1.67 -23.10 6.33
CA LYS A 121 1.57 -24.57 6.38
C LYS A 121 2.04 -25.12 5.04
N THR A 122 3.01 -26.04 5.09
CA THR A 122 3.48 -26.73 3.87
C THR A 122 2.32 -27.53 3.24
N LYS A 123 2.47 -27.90 1.95
CA LYS A 123 1.46 -28.70 1.20
C LYS A 123 1.10 -30.03 1.88
N GLU A 124 1.90 -30.49 2.84
CA GLU A 124 1.71 -31.69 3.64
C GLU A 124 0.95 -31.44 4.96
N GLY A 125 0.48 -30.20 5.21
CA GLY A 125 -0.26 -29.82 6.42
C GLY A 125 0.60 -29.60 7.66
N ALA A 126 1.92 -29.84 7.57
CA ALA A 126 2.87 -29.56 8.63
C ALA A 126 3.26 -28.08 8.61
N SER A 127 3.12 -27.40 9.76
CA SER A 127 3.81 -26.15 9.98
C SER A 127 5.31 -26.41 10.08
N LYS A 128 6.13 -25.47 9.58
CA LYS A 128 7.60 -25.54 9.73
C LYS A 128 8.01 -25.38 11.20
N LEU A 129 7.13 -24.83 12.03
CA LEU A 129 7.35 -24.60 13.45
C LEU A 129 6.53 -25.58 14.27
N ASP A 130 7.08 -25.98 15.42
CA ASP A 130 6.29 -26.69 16.42
C ASP A 130 5.27 -25.73 17.07
N PRO A 131 4.13 -26.24 17.59
CA PRO A 131 3.06 -25.39 18.13
C PRO A 131 3.49 -24.45 19.26
N LYS A 132 4.55 -24.79 20.01
CA LYS A 132 5.06 -23.92 21.07
C LYS A 132 5.82 -22.73 20.48
N THR A 133 6.61 -22.95 19.43
CA THR A 133 7.32 -21.87 18.74
C THR A 133 6.36 -20.98 17.97
N GLU A 134 5.27 -21.51 17.40
CA GLU A 134 4.20 -20.69 16.82
C GLU A 134 3.54 -19.79 17.86
N SER A 135 3.15 -20.36 19.02
CA SER A 135 2.56 -19.58 20.10
C SER A 135 3.52 -18.53 20.66
N ALA A 136 4.82 -18.85 20.77
CA ALA A 136 5.84 -17.91 21.20
C ALA A 136 6.07 -16.80 20.16
N PHE A 137 6.01 -17.13 18.87
CA PHE A 137 6.14 -16.17 17.78
C PHE A 137 4.96 -15.20 17.72
N GLU A 138 3.72 -15.68 17.89
CA GLU A 138 2.55 -14.80 18.00
C GLU A 138 2.59 -13.95 19.27
N ALA A 139 2.99 -14.51 20.41
CA ALA A 139 3.19 -13.75 21.64
C ALA A 139 4.27 -12.67 21.47
N LEU A 140 5.36 -12.97 20.76
CA LEU A 140 6.43 -12.02 20.46
C LEU A 140 5.95 -10.92 19.51
N LYS A 141 5.20 -11.26 18.45
CA LYS A 141 4.57 -10.28 17.55
C LYS A 141 3.67 -9.33 18.32
N LEU A 142 2.78 -9.85 19.16
CA LEU A 142 1.91 -9.04 20.01
C LEU A 142 2.71 -8.17 21.00
N ALA A 143 3.74 -8.74 21.62
CA ALA A 143 4.60 -8.03 22.56
C ALA A 143 5.36 -6.89 21.87
N ILE A 144 5.93 -7.12 20.68
CA ILE A 144 6.65 -6.10 19.90
C ILE A 144 5.68 -5.05 19.37
N SER A 145 4.52 -5.42 18.82
CA SER A 145 3.51 -4.44 18.42
C SER A 145 3.07 -3.57 19.60
N SER A 146 2.85 -4.17 20.78
CA SER A 146 2.56 -3.39 22.00
C SER A 146 3.76 -2.54 22.46
N ALA A 147 4.99 -3.01 22.25
CA ALA A 147 6.20 -2.29 22.59
C ALA A 147 6.51 -1.17 21.60
N VAL A 148 6.15 -1.27 20.32
CA VAL A 148 6.18 -0.15 19.36
C VAL A 148 5.18 0.91 19.79
N GLN A 149 3.99 0.49 20.19
CA GLN A 149 2.97 1.38 20.75
C GLN A 149 3.40 2.03 22.08
N ARG A 150 4.23 1.36 22.90
CA ARG A 150 4.79 1.91 24.16
C ARG A 150 6.14 2.62 23.99
N GLY A 151 6.94 2.28 22.99
CA GLY A 151 8.33 2.72 22.83
C GLY A 151 8.44 4.21 22.52
N GLY A 152 7.38 4.80 21.96
CA GLY A 152 7.24 6.25 21.87
C GLY A 152 6.76 6.94 23.14
N THR A 153 6.59 6.24 24.27
CA THR A 153 6.30 6.87 25.58
C THR A 153 7.54 7.01 26.46
N ALA A 154 8.66 6.35 26.13
CA ALA A 154 9.82 6.22 27.02
C ALA A 154 10.99 7.19 26.75
N GLY A 155 10.94 7.98 25.67
CA GLY A 155 11.98 8.98 25.35
C GLY A 155 11.35 10.32 25.00
N ARG A 156 11.43 11.29 25.92
CA ARG A 156 11.17 12.75 25.73
C ARG A 156 10.39 13.12 24.45
N GLY A 157 9.09 12.87 24.47
CA GLY A 157 8.19 13.15 23.36
C GLY A 157 7.16 12.04 23.29
N GLY A 158 6.17 12.08 24.20
CA GLY A 158 5.07 11.13 24.15
C GLY A 158 4.50 11.08 22.74
N LEU A 159 4.20 9.88 22.23
CA LEU A 159 3.49 9.71 20.98
C LEU A 159 2.36 10.71 20.92
N SER A 160 2.49 11.70 20.04
CA SER A 160 1.30 12.42 19.61
C SER A 160 0.37 11.33 19.10
N GLU A 161 -0.90 11.36 19.47
CA GLU A 161 -1.98 10.54 18.88
C GLU A 161 -1.95 10.54 17.32
N GLU A 162 -1.18 11.43 16.71
CA GLU A 162 -0.89 11.57 15.29
C GLU A 162 0.17 10.61 14.74
N ASP A 163 0.91 9.88 15.59
CA ASP A 163 1.82 8.85 15.11
C ASP A 163 1.02 7.62 14.65
N VAL A 164 0.74 7.62 13.35
CA VAL A 164 0.06 6.55 12.62
C VAL A 164 1.05 5.57 11.97
N SER A 165 2.35 5.68 12.28
CA SER A 165 3.39 4.84 11.68
C SER A 165 3.25 3.36 12.12
N GLY A 166 2.61 2.58 11.26
CA GLY A 166 2.31 1.16 11.51
C GLY A 166 0.82 0.80 11.41
N ILE A 167 -0.06 1.79 11.29
CA ILE A 167 -1.47 1.56 10.98
C ILE A 167 -1.61 1.64 9.45
N LEU A 168 -1.78 0.50 8.79
CA LEU A 168 -1.82 0.43 7.32
C LEU A 168 -3.21 0.08 6.80
N THR A 169 -4.03 -0.56 7.63
CA THR A 169 -5.40 -0.96 7.31
C THR A 169 -6.39 -0.38 8.32
N PRO A 170 -7.66 -0.19 7.93
CA PRO A 170 -8.70 0.23 8.88
C PRO A 170 -8.92 -0.79 10.01
N PHE A 171 -8.58 -2.06 9.80
CA PHE A 171 -8.58 -3.07 10.86
C PHE A 171 -7.45 -2.82 11.88
N ASP A 172 -6.25 -2.43 11.44
CA ASP A 172 -5.15 -2.08 12.34
C ASP A 172 -5.52 -0.90 13.26
N GLU A 173 -6.30 0.06 12.74
CA GLU A 173 -6.81 1.19 13.54
C GLU A 173 -7.76 0.69 14.64
N CYS A 174 -8.67 -0.24 14.30
CA CYS A 174 -9.56 -0.86 15.26
C CYS A 174 -8.78 -1.59 16.36
N GLU A 175 -7.79 -2.40 15.97
CA GLU A 175 -6.97 -3.16 16.92
C GLU A 175 -6.10 -2.25 17.80
N HIS A 176 -5.62 -1.13 17.25
CA HIS A 176 -4.89 -0.13 18.03
C HIS A 176 -5.74 0.44 19.17
N TRP A 177 -6.96 0.90 18.88
CA TRP A 177 -7.84 1.46 19.91
C TRP A 177 -8.36 0.40 20.87
N ARG A 178 -8.60 -0.82 20.41
CA ARG A 178 -8.92 -1.96 21.28
C ARG A 178 -7.82 -2.21 22.30
N LEU A 179 -6.56 -2.25 21.86
CA LEU A 179 -5.41 -2.48 22.73
C LEU A 179 -5.22 -1.33 23.73
N LEU A 180 -5.37 -0.07 23.29
CA LEU A 180 -5.30 1.09 24.18
C LEU A 180 -6.43 1.11 25.21
N ALA A 181 -7.65 0.72 24.83
CA ALA A 181 -8.77 0.58 25.77
C ALA A 181 -8.50 -0.52 26.81
N MET A 182 -7.85 -1.61 26.43
CA MET A 182 -7.55 -2.71 27.35
C MET A 182 -6.35 -2.44 28.26
N GLN A 183 -5.27 -1.84 27.72
CA GLN A 183 -3.97 -1.70 28.38
C GLN A 183 -3.68 -0.28 28.90
N GLY A 184 -4.47 0.71 28.50
CA GLY A 184 -4.30 2.09 28.92
C GLY A 184 -4.59 2.31 30.40
N SER A 185 -4.08 3.42 30.93
CA SER A 185 -4.29 3.84 32.33
C SER A 185 -4.91 5.23 32.41
N GLY A 186 -5.83 5.45 33.36
CA GLY A 186 -6.37 6.78 33.67
C GLY A 186 -7.25 7.35 32.54
N ARG A 187 -7.03 8.61 32.19
CA ARG A 187 -7.86 9.38 31.23
C ARG A 187 -7.78 8.85 29.81
N ASP A 188 -6.60 8.39 29.40
CA ASP A 188 -6.36 7.88 28.05
C ASP A 188 -7.11 6.57 27.80
N ARG A 189 -7.30 5.76 28.85
CA ARG A 189 -8.12 4.54 28.79
C ARG A 189 -9.58 4.85 28.52
N ALA A 190 -10.19 5.77 29.28
CA ALA A 190 -11.60 6.11 29.12
C ALA A 190 -11.89 6.67 27.72
N ARG A 191 -11.01 7.52 27.20
CA ARG A 191 -11.11 8.04 25.83
C ARG A 191 -10.93 6.94 24.77
N ALA A 192 -9.97 6.04 24.97
CA ALA A 192 -9.78 4.90 24.08
C ALA A 192 -10.98 3.95 24.10
N GLU A 193 -11.64 3.76 25.24
CA GLU A 193 -12.88 2.98 25.36
C GLU A 193 -14.04 3.61 24.58
N GLU A 194 -14.20 4.94 24.63
CA GLU A 194 -15.19 5.67 23.83
C GLU A 194 -14.94 5.51 22.31
N ILE A 195 -13.69 5.71 21.88
CA ILE A 195 -13.29 5.57 20.47
C ILE A 195 -13.47 4.11 20.00
N TRP A 196 -13.06 3.15 20.84
CA TRP A 196 -13.24 1.73 20.55
C TRP A 196 -14.71 1.36 20.43
N SER A 197 -15.58 1.89 21.30
CA SER A 197 -17.02 1.67 21.22
C SER A 197 -17.63 2.15 19.90
N ALA A 198 -17.08 3.23 19.32
CA ALA A 198 -17.50 3.71 18.00
C ALA A 198 -17.03 2.79 16.86
N LEU A 199 -15.82 2.21 16.96
CA LEU A 199 -15.23 1.32 15.94
C LEU A 199 -15.75 -0.12 15.98
N MET A 200 -16.24 -0.57 17.15
CA MET A 200 -16.69 -1.95 17.37
C MET A 200 -17.64 -2.51 16.31
N PRO A 201 -18.66 -1.77 15.81
CA PRO A 201 -19.64 -2.32 14.87
C PRO A 201 -19.07 -2.76 13.53
N VAL A 202 -17.98 -2.13 13.08
CA VAL A 202 -17.38 -2.36 11.75
C VAL A 202 -16.17 -3.30 11.80
N ARG A 203 -15.61 -3.53 12.99
CA ARG A 203 -14.35 -4.25 13.19
C ARG A 203 -14.31 -5.63 12.52
N GLU A 204 -15.32 -6.46 12.73
CA GLU A 204 -15.36 -7.83 12.16
C GLU A 204 -15.41 -7.79 10.63
N LYS A 205 -16.24 -6.90 10.07
CA LYS A 205 -16.35 -6.72 8.61
C LYS A 205 -15.05 -6.18 8.00
N LEU A 206 -14.32 -5.31 8.71
CA LEU A 206 -13.03 -4.78 8.26
C LEU A 206 -11.93 -5.86 8.24
N GLU A 207 -11.94 -6.80 9.19
CA GLU A 207 -11.00 -7.93 9.24
C GLU A 207 -11.12 -8.80 7.98
N VAL A 208 -12.36 -9.09 7.57
CA VAL A 208 -12.64 -10.01 6.45
C VAL A 208 -13.04 -9.28 5.16
N LEU A 209 -12.77 -7.97 5.05
CA LEU A 209 -13.18 -7.10 3.93
C LEU A 209 -12.93 -7.74 2.56
N HIS A 210 -11.78 -8.40 2.41
CA HIS A 210 -11.36 -9.04 1.16
C HIS A 210 -12.19 -10.27 0.75
N THR A 211 -13.00 -10.83 1.65
CA THR A 211 -13.88 -11.97 1.35
C THR A 211 -15.36 -11.58 1.26
N LEU A 212 -15.70 -10.36 1.70
CA LEU A 212 -17.08 -9.92 1.77
C LEU A 212 -17.73 -9.86 0.38
N PRO A 213 -19.01 -10.26 0.26
CA PRO A 213 -19.77 -10.03 -0.95
C PRO A 213 -20.12 -8.53 -1.07
N LEU A 214 -20.28 -8.07 -2.31
CA LEU A 214 -20.49 -6.65 -2.61
C LEU A 214 -21.61 -5.97 -1.79
N PRO A 215 -22.80 -6.58 -1.57
CA PRO A 215 -23.84 -5.94 -0.76
C PRO A 215 -23.40 -5.69 0.69
N GLU A 216 -22.66 -6.62 1.30
CA GLU A 216 -22.14 -6.46 2.66
C GLU A 216 -21.03 -5.41 2.72
N THR A 217 -20.22 -5.30 1.66
CA THR A 217 -19.22 -4.23 1.53
C THR A 217 -19.86 -2.86 1.36
N SER A 218 -20.97 -2.75 0.61
CA SER A 218 -21.73 -1.50 0.51
C SER A 218 -22.35 -1.11 1.86
N GLU A 219 -22.94 -2.06 2.58
CA GLU A 219 -23.45 -1.82 3.93
C GLU A 219 -22.32 -1.39 4.89
N LEU A 220 -21.14 -2.00 4.78
CA LEU A 220 -19.96 -1.59 5.57
C LEU A 220 -19.55 -0.14 5.26
N VAL A 221 -19.58 0.30 4.00
CA VAL A 221 -19.28 1.69 3.62
C VAL A 221 -20.27 2.66 4.25
N GLU A 222 -21.56 2.32 4.29
CA GLU A 222 -22.59 3.12 4.97
C GLU A 222 -22.37 3.15 6.48
N GLN A 223 -22.12 1.99 7.11
CA GLN A 223 -21.81 1.90 8.53
C GLN A 223 -20.55 2.70 8.89
N MET A 224 -19.53 2.69 8.03
CA MET A 224 -18.32 3.49 8.22
C MET A 224 -18.63 4.99 8.26
N GLN A 225 -19.65 5.47 7.53
CA GLN A 225 -20.06 6.87 7.63
C GLN A 225 -20.54 7.21 9.05
N ASP A 226 -21.37 6.36 9.64
CA ASP A 226 -21.88 6.54 11.00
C ASP A 226 -20.75 6.45 12.03
N VAL A 227 -19.81 5.52 11.83
CA VAL A 227 -18.61 5.36 12.67
C VAL A 227 -17.74 6.61 12.60
N LEU A 228 -17.47 7.15 11.41
CA LEU A 228 -16.69 8.37 11.25
C LEU A 228 -17.36 9.55 11.97
N ASP A 229 -18.67 9.69 11.87
CA ASP A 229 -19.40 10.74 12.57
C ASP A 229 -19.37 10.55 14.11
N ALA A 230 -19.50 9.32 14.59
CA ALA A 230 -19.34 9.00 16.01
C ALA A 230 -17.92 9.33 16.51
N LEU A 231 -16.89 8.98 15.74
CA LEU A 231 -15.49 9.32 16.05
C LEU A 231 -15.28 10.83 16.11
N TYR A 232 -15.86 11.58 15.17
CA TYR A 232 -15.78 13.03 15.18
C TYR A 232 -16.36 13.62 16.48
N ARG A 233 -17.49 13.09 16.96
CA ARG A 233 -18.11 13.50 18.25
C ARG A 233 -17.24 13.17 19.47
N CYS A 234 -16.40 12.13 19.39
CA CYS A 234 -15.42 11.77 20.43
C CYS A 234 -14.15 12.65 20.45
N ASN A 235 -14.14 13.78 19.71
CA ASN A 235 -12.96 14.62 19.53
C ASN A 235 -11.76 13.83 18.95
N PHE A 236 -12.03 12.97 17.97
CA PHE A 236 -10.98 12.29 17.21
C PHE A 236 -10.17 13.32 16.42
N LYS A 237 -8.83 13.24 16.47
CA LYS A 237 -7.98 14.21 15.79
C LYS A 237 -8.19 14.19 14.28
N GLU A 238 -8.26 15.37 13.69
CA GLU A 238 -8.48 15.59 12.26
C GLU A 238 -7.41 14.92 11.36
N SER A 239 -6.13 15.01 11.76
CA SER A 239 -5.02 14.36 11.05
C SER A 239 -5.20 12.83 11.00
N ARG A 240 -5.61 12.24 12.12
CA ARG A 240 -5.87 10.81 12.23
C ARG A 240 -7.17 10.38 11.55
N MET A 241 -8.21 11.22 11.58
CA MET A 241 -9.45 11.01 10.82
C MET A 241 -9.16 10.93 9.32
N THR A 242 -8.35 11.86 8.83
CA THR A 242 -7.92 11.91 7.43
C THR A 242 -7.14 10.65 7.07
N HIS A 243 -6.24 10.20 7.95
CA HIS A 243 -5.52 8.93 7.79
C HIS A 243 -6.47 7.73 7.70
N LEU A 244 -7.45 7.61 8.61
CA LEU A 244 -8.45 6.55 8.60
C LEU A 244 -9.26 6.54 7.29
N MET A 245 -9.63 7.73 6.79
CA MET A 245 -10.32 7.85 5.50
C MET A 245 -9.44 7.34 4.34
N PHE A 246 -8.15 7.69 4.32
CA PHE A 246 -7.22 7.24 3.28
C PHE A 246 -6.94 5.74 3.32
N ILE A 247 -6.68 5.15 4.49
CA ILE A 247 -6.43 3.69 4.59
C ILE A 247 -7.69 2.89 4.26
N THR A 248 -8.88 3.40 4.58
CA THR A 248 -10.15 2.78 4.16
C THR A 248 -10.33 2.88 2.65
N GLY A 249 -10.01 4.03 2.04
CA GLY A 249 -9.99 4.18 0.59
C GLY A 249 -9.03 3.21 -0.10
N ALA A 250 -7.81 3.06 0.43
CA ALA A 250 -6.83 2.09 -0.08
C ALA A 250 -7.29 0.62 0.05
N ALA A 251 -8.01 0.30 1.14
CA ALA A 251 -8.61 -1.01 1.34
C ALA A 251 -9.73 -1.29 0.32
N LEU A 252 -10.57 -0.29 0.01
CA LEU A 252 -11.59 -0.38 -1.04
C LEU A 252 -10.98 -0.52 -2.44
N ASP A 253 -9.90 0.23 -2.75
CA ASP A 253 -9.15 0.06 -4.00
C ASP A 253 -8.63 -1.37 -4.17
N SER A 254 -8.03 -1.92 -3.11
CA SER A 254 -7.53 -3.30 -3.09
C SER A 254 -8.66 -4.31 -3.28
N TYR A 255 -9.81 -4.10 -2.62
CA TYR A 255 -11.01 -4.92 -2.78
C TYR A 255 -11.50 -4.92 -4.24
N VAL A 256 -11.64 -3.74 -4.87
CA VAL A 256 -12.06 -3.62 -6.27
C VAL A 256 -11.11 -4.37 -7.21
N LYS A 257 -9.80 -4.17 -7.05
CA LYS A 257 -8.78 -4.84 -7.87
C LYS A 257 -8.87 -6.36 -7.76
N MET A 258 -8.95 -6.88 -6.54
CA MET A 258 -9.02 -8.32 -6.31
C MET A 258 -10.33 -8.94 -6.81
N HIS A 259 -11.45 -8.22 -6.78
CA HIS A 259 -12.70 -8.73 -7.36
C HIS A 259 -12.70 -8.68 -8.89
N LEU A 260 -12.14 -7.64 -9.49
CA LEU A 260 -12.09 -7.49 -10.95
C LEU A 260 -11.02 -8.38 -11.62
N THR A 261 -9.91 -8.68 -10.94
CA THR A 261 -8.89 -9.63 -11.44
C THR A 261 -9.41 -11.06 -11.60
N LYS A 262 -10.46 -11.45 -10.86
CA LYS A 262 -11.15 -12.74 -11.04
C LYS A 262 -11.89 -12.82 -12.39
N LEU A 263 -12.09 -11.69 -13.07
CA LEU A 263 -12.74 -11.61 -14.37
C LEU A 263 -11.69 -11.45 -15.47
N LYS A 264 -11.91 -12.12 -16.61
CA LYS A 264 -11.16 -11.80 -17.82
C LYS A 264 -11.73 -10.52 -18.42
N ILE A 265 -11.21 -9.37 -18.00
CA ILE A 265 -11.76 -8.04 -18.35
C ILE A 265 -12.01 -7.90 -19.85
N TRP A 266 -11.13 -8.42 -20.72
CA TRP A 266 -11.31 -8.32 -22.17
C TRP A 266 -12.01 -9.54 -22.79
N GLY A 267 -11.88 -10.73 -22.19
CA GLY A 267 -12.39 -11.99 -22.76
C GLY A 267 -13.82 -12.36 -22.33
N ASP A 268 -14.25 -11.97 -21.13
CA ASP A 268 -15.58 -12.33 -20.61
C ASP A 268 -16.70 -11.57 -21.34
N PRO A 269 -17.97 -12.05 -21.28
CA PRO A 269 -19.11 -11.39 -21.91
C PRO A 269 -19.30 -9.95 -21.43
N TYR A 270 -19.57 -9.03 -22.37
CA TYR A 270 -19.72 -7.60 -22.08
C TYR A 270 -20.69 -7.32 -20.93
N ARG A 271 -21.87 -7.98 -20.90
CA ARG A 271 -22.87 -7.77 -19.84
C ARG A 271 -22.34 -8.11 -18.44
N LYS A 272 -21.54 -9.17 -18.32
CA LYS A 272 -20.95 -9.61 -17.04
C LYS A 272 -19.90 -8.60 -16.56
N VAL A 273 -18.98 -8.22 -17.44
CA VAL A 273 -17.89 -7.28 -17.11
C VAL A 273 -18.41 -5.87 -16.87
N SER A 274 -19.28 -5.35 -17.74
CA SER A 274 -19.84 -4.00 -17.59
C SER A 274 -20.67 -3.85 -16.32
N LYS A 275 -21.46 -4.87 -15.95
CA LYS A 275 -22.17 -4.88 -14.66
C LYS A 275 -21.17 -4.85 -13.50
N ALA A 276 -20.21 -5.76 -13.47
CA ALA A 276 -19.22 -5.81 -12.39
C ALA A 276 -18.44 -4.49 -12.24
N ILE A 277 -18.01 -3.86 -13.34
CA ILE A 277 -17.31 -2.57 -13.29
C ILE A 277 -18.22 -1.47 -12.73
N ARG A 278 -19.48 -1.36 -13.20
CA ARG A 278 -20.43 -0.34 -12.70
C ARG A 278 -20.74 -0.54 -11.22
N ASP A 279 -20.96 -1.78 -10.81
CA ASP A 279 -21.23 -2.15 -9.42
C ASP A 279 -20.05 -1.74 -8.51
N MET A 280 -18.80 -1.94 -8.96
CA MET A 280 -17.59 -1.51 -8.24
C MET A 280 -17.41 0.03 -8.26
N GLN A 281 -17.73 0.69 -9.37
CA GLN A 281 -17.72 2.16 -9.44
C GLN A 281 -18.71 2.77 -8.45
N GLN A 282 -19.92 2.20 -8.35
CA GLN A 282 -20.94 2.66 -7.40
C GLN A 282 -20.46 2.52 -5.95
N LEU A 283 -19.80 1.41 -5.60
CA LEU A 283 -19.20 1.23 -4.27
C LEU A 283 -18.17 2.32 -3.95
N VAL A 284 -17.24 2.59 -4.86
CA VAL A 284 -16.21 3.61 -4.64
C VAL A 284 -16.81 5.02 -4.59
N LEU A 285 -17.79 5.32 -5.46
CA LEU A 285 -18.51 6.59 -5.45
C LEU A 285 -19.28 6.80 -4.15
N LEU A 286 -19.91 5.76 -3.61
CA LEU A 286 -20.60 5.81 -2.33
C LEU A 286 -19.65 6.27 -1.20
N TRP A 287 -18.44 5.73 -1.16
CA TRP A 287 -17.42 6.13 -0.19
C TRP A 287 -16.95 7.58 -0.37
N VAL A 288 -16.62 7.96 -1.62
CA VAL A 288 -16.17 9.32 -1.96
C VAL A 288 -17.24 10.36 -1.62
N GLU A 289 -18.50 10.10 -1.97
CA GLU A 289 -19.62 10.97 -1.65
C GLU A 289 -19.85 11.05 -0.14
N SER A 290 -19.80 9.93 0.58
CA SER A 290 -20.01 9.88 2.03
C SER A 290 -18.96 10.71 2.78
N THR A 291 -17.68 10.54 2.46
CA THR A 291 -16.56 11.29 3.07
C THR A 291 -16.56 12.77 2.68
N SER A 292 -16.89 13.09 1.43
CA SER A 292 -17.08 14.48 0.99
C SER A 292 -18.23 15.14 1.75
N ARG A 293 -19.38 14.46 1.89
CA ARG A 293 -20.56 14.96 2.60
C ARG A 293 -20.28 15.19 4.09
N LEU A 294 -19.58 14.26 4.75
CA LEU A 294 -19.16 14.42 6.15
C LEU A 294 -18.32 15.68 6.35
N THR A 295 -17.28 15.86 5.54
CA THR A 295 -16.33 16.98 5.68
C THR A 295 -16.89 18.34 5.24
N THR A 296 -17.87 18.36 4.33
CA THR A 296 -18.44 19.61 3.81
C THR A 296 -19.76 20.04 4.42
N GLN A 297 -20.60 19.10 4.89
CA GLN A 297 -21.96 19.41 5.38
C GLN A 297 -22.12 19.13 6.86
N PHE A 298 -21.57 18.02 7.38
CA PHE A 298 -21.83 17.59 8.75
C PHE A 298 -20.81 18.13 9.77
N TRP A 299 -19.54 18.26 9.38
CA TRP A 299 -18.46 18.71 10.28
C TRP A 299 -18.10 20.19 10.15
N VAL A 300 -19.04 20.98 9.61
CA VAL A 300 -18.88 22.41 9.38
C VAL A 300 -18.59 23.13 10.71
N GLY A 301 -17.47 23.86 10.76
CA GLY A 301 -17.06 24.66 11.91
C GLY A 301 -16.03 24.01 12.85
N GLY A 302 -15.87 22.68 12.82
CA GLY A 302 -14.82 21.97 13.57
C GLY A 302 -13.75 21.31 12.68
N TRP A 303 -14.10 20.97 11.44
CA TRP A 303 -13.17 20.50 10.42
C TRP A 303 -12.47 21.66 9.69
N ARG A 304 -11.14 21.67 9.67
CA ARG A 304 -10.31 22.75 9.07
C ARG A 304 -9.66 22.35 7.75
N GLY A 305 -9.58 21.06 7.45
CA GLY A 305 -8.96 20.48 6.26
C GLY A 305 -9.77 20.68 4.98
N GLY A 306 -10.97 21.24 5.07
CA GLY A 306 -11.83 21.49 3.91
C GLY A 306 -12.37 20.20 3.29
N HIS A 307 -12.66 20.23 2.00
CA HIS A 307 -13.22 19.08 1.28
C HIS A 307 -12.21 17.94 1.20
N PHE A 308 -12.54 16.78 1.78
CA PHE A 308 -11.72 15.58 1.64
C PHE A 308 -11.77 15.02 0.21
N HIS A 309 -10.61 14.78 -0.39
CA HIS A 309 -10.49 14.21 -1.73
C HIS A 309 -9.39 13.15 -1.76
N ASP A 310 -9.76 11.93 -2.14
CA ASP A 310 -8.81 10.83 -2.37
C ASP A 310 -8.46 10.73 -3.85
N GLU A 311 -7.28 11.21 -4.19
CA GLU A 311 -6.76 11.21 -5.55
C GLU A 311 -6.50 9.80 -6.09
N ASN A 312 -6.21 8.81 -5.24
CA ASN A 312 -6.02 7.43 -5.69
C ASN A 312 -7.35 6.83 -6.15
N LEU A 313 -8.40 7.00 -5.35
CA LEU A 313 -9.76 6.57 -5.72
C LEU A 313 -10.28 7.31 -6.96
N ALA A 314 -9.97 8.59 -7.11
CA ALA A 314 -10.31 9.35 -8.32
C ALA A 314 -9.65 8.74 -9.58
N ARG A 315 -8.37 8.36 -9.50
CA ARG A 315 -7.67 7.68 -10.60
C ARG A 315 -8.24 6.29 -10.88
N LEU A 316 -8.61 5.54 -9.84
CA LEU A 316 -9.30 4.25 -9.99
C LEU A 316 -10.61 4.41 -10.75
N LEU A 317 -11.48 5.33 -10.32
CA LEU A 317 -12.77 5.60 -10.98
C LEU A 317 -12.60 6.00 -12.45
N LYS A 318 -11.60 6.84 -12.73
CA LYS A 318 -11.23 7.22 -14.10
C LYS A 318 -10.83 5.99 -14.93
N ARG A 319 -9.92 5.15 -14.41
CA ARG A 319 -9.49 3.93 -15.11
C ARG A 319 -10.65 2.97 -15.38
N LEU A 320 -11.52 2.74 -14.39
CA LEU A 320 -12.71 1.90 -14.57
C LEU A 320 -13.65 2.45 -15.65
N SER A 321 -13.80 3.77 -15.71
CA SER A 321 -14.61 4.45 -16.73
C SER A 321 -14.02 4.29 -18.12
N GLU A 322 -12.69 4.42 -18.27
CA GLU A 322 -11.98 4.21 -19.52
C GLU A 322 -12.13 2.76 -20.02
N ILE A 323 -11.94 1.76 -19.14
CA ILE A 323 -12.14 0.34 -19.46
C ILE A 323 -13.59 0.10 -19.93
N LEU A 324 -14.57 0.63 -19.19
CA LEU A 324 -15.98 0.48 -19.55
C LEU A 324 -16.29 1.14 -20.90
N ALA A 325 -15.72 2.31 -21.18
CA ALA A 325 -15.88 3.01 -22.45
C ALA A 325 -15.32 2.19 -23.62
N LEU A 326 -14.09 1.70 -23.51
CA LEU A 326 -13.46 0.82 -24.51
C LEU A 326 -14.31 -0.42 -24.80
N ARG A 327 -14.75 -1.11 -23.75
CA ARG A 327 -15.63 -2.28 -23.87
C ARG A 327 -16.97 -1.95 -24.50
N THR A 328 -17.55 -0.78 -24.19
CA THR A 328 -18.84 -0.35 -24.72
C THR A 328 -18.74 -0.03 -26.20
N VAL A 329 -17.71 0.71 -26.61
CA VAL A 329 -17.45 1.02 -28.02
C VAL A 329 -17.27 -0.28 -28.81
N HIS A 330 -16.41 -1.19 -28.34
CA HIS A 330 -16.23 -2.48 -28.98
C HIS A 330 -17.54 -3.29 -29.07
N HIS A 331 -18.32 -3.35 -27.99
CA HIS A 331 -19.59 -4.09 -27.99
C HIS A 331 -20.61 -3.51 -28.98
N LEU A 332 -20.77 -2.18 -29.01
CA LEU A 332 -21.69 -1.51 -29.93
C LEU A 332 -21.29 -1.73 -31.38
N LEU A 333 -20.01 -1.52 -31.71
CA LEU A 333 -19.52 -1.67 -33.06
C LEU A 333 -19.62 -3.12 -33.53
N THR A 334 -19.26 -4.09 -32.69
CA THR A 334 -19.36 -5.52 -33.05
C THR A 334 -20.80 -6.04 -33.14
N SER A 335 -21.73 -5.49 -32.36
CA SER A 335 -23.15 -5.89 -32.41
C SER A 335 -23.83 -5.60 -33.75
N LEU A 336 -23.26 -4.72 -34.57
CA LEU A 336 -23.77 -4.32 -35.88
C LEU A 336 -23.28 -5.23 -37.02
N PHE A 337 -22.33 -6.13 -36.76
CA PHE A 337 -21.76 -7.04 -37.74
C PHE A 337 -22.29 -8.47 -37.60
N SER A 338 -22.31 -9.18 -38.73
CA SER A 338 -22.48 -10.64 -38.73
C SER A 338 -21.19 -11.34 -38.29
N GLN A 339 -21.30 -12.59 -37.84
CA GLN A 339 -20.16 -13.37 -37.35
C GLN A 339 -19.04 -13.54 -38.38
N ARG A 340 -19.36 -13.56 -39.69
CA ARG A 340 -18.37 -13.63 -40.78
C ARG A 340 -17.56 -12.34 -40.94
N GLU A 341 -18.20 -11.19 -40.76
CA GLU A 341 -17.54 -9.89 -40.89
C GLU A 341 -16.63 -9.60 -39.68
N LEU A 342 -17.04 -10.05 -38.49
CA LEU A 342 -16.21 -9.99 -37.29
C LEU A 342 -14.93 -10.84 -37.41
N GLN A 343 -15.02 -12.00 -38.07
CA GLN A 343 -13.86 -12.85 -38.35
C GLN A 343 -12.92 -12.22 -39.38
N GLN A 344 -13.47 -11.55 -40.41
CA GLN A 344 -12.65 -10.83 -41.41
C GLN A 344 -11.96 -9.59 -40.84
N ALA A 345 -12.59 -8.91 -39.88
CA ALA A 345 -12.05 -7.73 -39.20
C ALA A 345 -11.08 -8.05 -38.05
N ASN A 346 -10.78 -9.34 -37.81
CA ASN A 346 -10.01 -9.82 -36.66
C ASN A 346 -10.46 -9.23 -35.32
N ALA A 347 -11.78 -9.12 -35.12
CA ALA A 347 -12.33 -8.36 -34.00
C ALA A 347 -11.99 -8.97 -32.62
N ALA A 348 -11.61 -10.25 -32.59
CA ALA A 348 -11.19 -10.94 -31.38
C ALA A 348 -9.84 -10.45 -30.83
N SER A 349 -8.95 -9.93 -31.67
CA SER A 349 -7.58 -9.55 -31.31
C SER A 349 -7.41 -8.03 -31.06
N ILE A 350 -8.51 -7.29 -31.05
CA ILE A 350 -8.48 -5.82 -30.89
C ILE A 350 -7.93 -5.41 -29.51
N PHE A 351 -8.08 -6.28 -28.51
CA PHE A 351 -7.63 -6.02 -27.14
C PHE A 351 -6.21 -6.54 -26.84
N ASP A 352 -5.52 -7.14 -27.80
CA ASP A 352 -4.13 -7.62 -27.65
C ASP A 352 -3.18 -6.56 -27.07
N PRO A 353 -3.28 -5.26 -27.41
CA PRO A 353 -2.43 -4.22 -26.80
C PRO A 353 -2.54 -4.15 -25.27
N PHE A 354 -3.61 -4.67 -24.67
CA PHE A 354 -3.85 -4.67 -23.24
C PHE A 354 -3.47 -5.99 -22.54
N GLU A 355 -3.11 -7.05 -23.26
CA GLU A 355 -2.79 -8.35 -22.64
C GLU A 355 -1.50 -8.32 -21.81
N GLN A 356 -0.55 -7.45 -22.17
CA GLN A 356 0.76 -7.35 -21.52
C GLN A 356 0.78 -6.34 -20.36
N ILE A 357 -0.34 -5.68 -20.07
CA ILE A 357 -0.44 -4.60 -19.08
C ILE A 357 -1.46 -4.99 -18.02
N ASP A 358 -1.13 -4.74 -16.75
CA ASP A 358 -2.14 -4.77 -15.70
C ASP A 358 -3.07 -3.54 -15.85
N VAL A 359 -4.23 -3.78 -16.45
CA VAL A 359 -5.21 -2.74 -16.77
C VAL A 359 -5.82 -2.06 -15.55
N LEU A 360 -5.73 -2.67 -14.36
CA LEU A 360 -6.27 -2.11 -13.12
C LEU A 360 -5.24 -1.26 -12.37
N HIS A 361 -3.97 -1.28 -12.78
CA HIS A 361 -2.95 -0.39 -12.26
C HIS A 361 -3.15 1.05 -12.77
N HIS A 362 -3.42 1.95 -11.83
CA HIS A 362 -3.69 3.37 -12.05
C HIS A 362 -2.63 4.29 -11.42
N SER A 363 -1.43 3.77 -11.15
CA SER A 363 -0.33 4.58 -10.64
C SER A 363 0.20 5.52 -11.73
N ALA A 364 0.85 6.62 -11.33
CA ALA A 364 1.45 7.54 -12.29
C ALA A 364 2.48 6.85 -13.21
N TYR A 365 3.13 5.78 -12.72
CA TYR A 365 4.09 5.00 -13.48
C TYR A 365 3.42 4.11 -14.56
N SER A 366 2.24 3.55 -14.29
CA SER A 366 1.54 2.69 -15.26
C SER A 366 0.75 3.47 -16.31
N GLN A 367 0.52 4.77 -16.08
CA GLN A 367 -0.30 5.60 -16.96
C GLN A 367 0.25 5.73 -18.39
N THR A 368 1.57 5.79 -18.56
CA THR A 368 2.21 5.90 -19.89
C THR A 368 1.99 4.65 -20.75
N GLN A 369 2.10 3.48 -20.12
CA GLN A 369 1.85 2.18 -20.76
C GLN A 369 0.37 2.07 -21.18
N TRP A 370 -0.55 2.48 -20.30
CA TRP A 370 -1.97 2.51 -20.60
C TRP A 370 -2.33 3.43 -21.78
N GLU A 371 -1.80 4.64 -21.81
CA GLU A 371 -2.05 5.59 -22.90
C GLU A 371 -1.52 5.07 -24.24
N THR A 372 -0.40 4.36 -24.21
CA THR A 372 0.18 3.74 -25.41
C THR A 372 -0.72 2.63 -25.93
N ALA A 373 -1.17 1.72 -25.05
CA ALA A 373 -2.09 0.65 -25.42
C ALA A 373 -3.44 1.20 -25.92
N THR A 374 -3.96 2.25 -25.29
CA THR A 374 -5.20 2.90 -25.72
C THR A 374 -5.08 3.51 -27.12
N LYS A 375 -3.93 4.12 -27.45
CA LYS A 375 -3.65 4.62 -28.81
C LYS A 375 -3.56 3.48 -29.82
N GLN A 376 -2.89 2.38 -29.49
CA GLN A 376 -2.79 1.21 -30.35
C GLN A 376 -4.15 0.54 -30.59
N TYR A 377 -4.99 0.45 -29.55
CA TYR A 377 -6.38 0.02 -29.66
C TYR A 377 -7.16 0.92 -30.63
N ALA A 378 -7.08 2.25 -30.47
CA ALA A 378 -7.81 3.18 -31.33
C ALA A 378 -7.40 3.05 -32.81
N LEU A 379 -6.09 2.87 -33.08
CA LEU A 379 -5.60 2.61 -34.44
C LEU A 379 -6.15 1.29 -35.01
N SER A 380 -6.24 0.25 -34.19
CA SER A 380 -6.78 -1.06 -34.58
C SER A 380 -8.29 -1.04 -34.78
N MET A 381 -9.01 -0.17 -34.06
CA MET A 381 -10.47 -0.03 -34.16
C MET A 381 -10.91 0.84 -35.35
N ALA A 382 -10.07 1.77 -35.80
CA ALA A 382 -10.42 2.74 -36.85
C ALA A 382 -10.96 2.13 -38.17
N PRO A 383 -10.43 1.00 -38.70
CA PRO A 383 -11.01 0.35 -39.87
C PRO A 383 -12.45 -0.14 -39.64
N ILE A 384 -12.71 -0.72 -38.47
CA ILE A 384 -14.01 -1.27 -38.08
C ILE A 384 -15.04 -0.13 -37.94
N GLU A 385 -14.64 0.98 -37.32
CA GLU A 385 -15.47 2.17 -37.22
C GLU A 385 -15.89 2.72 -38.60
N ARG A 386 -14.96 2.76 -39.57
CA ARG A 386 -15.26 3.19 -40.95
C ARG A 386 -16.25 2.25 -41.65
N ASP A 387 -16.15 0.95 -41.40
CA ASP A 387 -17.05 -0.04 -41.97
C ASP A 387 -18.46 0.05 -41.35
N VAL A 388 -18.54 0.26 -40.04
CA VAL A 388 -19.82 0.55 -39.35
C VAL A 388 -20.46 1.82 -39.88
N ALA A 389 -19.69 2.90 -40.01
CA ALA A 389 -20.20 4.17 -40.50
C ALA A 389 -20.82 4.03 -41.91
N ARG A 390 -20.14 3.33 -42.82
CA ARG A 390 -20.66 3.02 -44.17
C ARG A 390 -21.98 2.25 -44.13
N LYS A 391 -22.07 1.23 -43.27
CA LYS A 391 -23.30 0.44 -43.10
C LYS A 391 -24.45 1.26 -42.53
N LEU A 392 -24.20 2.07 -41.50
CA LEU A 392 -25.22 2.93 -40.91
C LEU A 392 -25.77 3.93 -41.92
N ILE A 393 -24.90 4.55 -42.73
CA ILE A 393 -25.32 5.44 -43.82
C ILE A 393 -26.23 4.69 -44.80
N SER A 394 -25.84 3.49 -45.24
CA SER A 394 -26.65 2.70 -46.19
C SER A 394 -28.04 2.35 -45.65
N LYS A 395 -28.14 2.05 -44.35
CA LYS A 395 -29.41 1.71 -43.67
C LYS A 395 -30.29 2.93 -43.36
N LEU A 396 -29.71 4.12 -43.28
CA LEU A 396 -30.44 5.38 -43.06
C LEU A 396 -30.87 6.04 -44.38
N SER A 397 -30.20 5.72 -45.49
CA SER A 397 -30.56 6.16 -46.83
C SER A 397 -31.62 5.28 -47.51
N THR A 398 -32.01 4.16 -46.88
CA THR A 398 -33.15 3.32 -47.25
C THR A 398 -34.29 3.58 -46.30
#